data_AF-A0A171DJD3-F1
#
_entry.id   AF-A0A171DJD3-F1
#
_cell.length_a   1.000
_cell.length_b   1.000
_cell.length_c   1.000
_cell.angle_alpha   90.00
_cell.angle_beta   90.00
_cell.angle_gamma   90.00
#
_symmetry.space_group_name_H-M   'P 1'
#
loop_
_entity.id
_entity.type
_entity.pdbx_description
1 polymer ?
#
loop_
_entity_poly.entity_id
_entity_poly.type
_entity_poly.pdbx_seq_one_letter_code
_entity_poly.pdbx_strand_id
1 'polypeptide(L)'
;MVYALTRSGWRVIAGTTMRTTSLPRIALDSHGLATPITADATGLSVSPRRVARAHASILSLDPRATSAQDDGKLARIVGPAAYTTQAAADTRAEQRALRGQWTMAIDVDVAPTLYALRTHDGGAVVWYALRERLIVCSLTNRQPISFNRPSTAALSKGRLFHEQAMAKAAGWYVAAIPPASSSPTANGRATILGDWHSYLSVTDTIPDGGCTPRQG
;
A
#
# COMPACT_ATOMS: atom_id res chain seq x y z
N MET A 1 13.39 -4.82 10.01
CA MET A 1 12.32 -5.09 11.01
C MET A 1 12.37 -3.98 12.06
N VAL A 2 11.23 -3.58 12.61
CA VAL A 2 11.09 -2.60 13.70
C VAL A 2 10.63 -3.35 14.94
N TYR A 3 11.25 -3.05 16.08
CA TYR A 3 10.93 -3.63 17.37
C TYR A 3 10.34 -2.57 18.29
N ALA A 4 9.39 -2.96 19.13
CA ALA A 4 8.91 -2.12 20.23
C ALA A 4 8.79 -2.92 21.52
N LEU A 5 8.97 -2.23 22.64
CA LEU A 5 8.71 -2.77 23.95
C LEU A 5 7.21 -2.86 24.17
N THR A 6 6.72 -4.07 24.42
CA THR A 6 5.32 -4.35 24.78
C THR A 6 5.22 -4.78 26.24
N ARG A 7 4.00 -4.97 26.75
CA ARG A 7 3.78 -5.55 28.09
C ARG A 7 4.42 -6.94 28.26
N SER A 8 4.69 -7.65 27.15
CA SER A 8 5.31 -8.98 27.15
C SER A 8 6.79 -8.96 26.72
N GLY A 9 7.44 -7.78 26.75
CA GLY A 9 8.82 -7.58 26.34
C GLY A 9 8.97 -7.08 24.90
N TRP A 10 10.20 -7.10 24.39
CA TRP A 10 10.49 -6.68 23.01
C TRP A 10 9.80 -7.60 22.01
N ARG A 11 9.09 -7.00 21.04
CA ARG A 11 8.42 -7.70 19.95
C ARG A 11 8.72 -7.02 18.63
N VAL A 12 8.80 -7.81 17.55
CA VAL A 12 8.74 -7.27 16.19
C VAL A 12 7.35 -6.70 16.00
N ILE A 13 7.27 -5.43 15.63
CA ILE A 13 6.00 -4.73 15.37
C ILE A 13 5.84 -4.32 13.90
N ALA A 14 6.93 -4.38 13.13
CA ALA A 14 6.88 -4.26 11.68
C ALA A 14 8.03 -5.05 11.04
N GLY A 15 7.77 -5.69 9.91
CA GLY A 15 8.76 -6.40 9.11
C GLY A 15 8.40 -6.28 7.65
N THR A 16 9.40 -6.14 6.80
CA THR A 16 9.24 -6.05 5.34
C THR A 16 10.36 -6.85 4.69
N THR A 17 10.05 -7.53 3.60
CA THR A 17 11.04 -8.10 2.70
C THR A 17 11.39 -7.06 1.64
N MET A 18 12.69 -6.84 1.40
CA MET A 18 13.14 -5.88 0.40
C MET A 18 13.56 -6.63 -0.86
N ARG A 19 13.24 -6.01 -2.01
CA ARG A 19 13.69 -6.50 -3.32
C ARG A 19 15.03 -5.89 -3.74
N THR A 20 15.43 -4.79 -3.10
CA THR A 20 16.71 -4.13 -3.33
C THR A 20 17.75 -4.62 -2.31
N THR A 21 19.02 -4.57 -2.70
CA THR A 21 20.14 -5.09 -1.90
C THR A 21 20.67 -4.12 -0.84
N SER A 22 20.27 -2.84 -0.84
CA SER A 22 20.72 -1.88 0.17
C SER A 22 19.64 -0.89 0.63
N LEU A 23 19.57 -0.71 1.95
CA LEU A 23 18.91 0.42 2.58
C LEU A 23 19.86 1.61 2.61
N PRO A 24 19.36 2.85 2.49
CA PRO A 24 20.15 4.04 2.80
C PRO A 24 20.75 3.95 4.21
N ARG A 25 21.96 4.48 4.38
CA ARG A 25 22.64 4.50 5.68
C ARG A 25 21.88 5.42 6.64
N ILE A 26 21.44 4.86 7.75
CA ILE A 26 20.72 5.59 8.81
C ILE A 26 21.68 6.52 9.54
N ALA A 27 21.24 7.75 9.80
CA ALA A 27 21.97 8.72 10.62
C ALA A 27 21.87 8.32 12.10
N LEU A 28 22.98 8.45 12.81
CA LEU A 28 23.05 8.21 14.25
C LEU A 28 23.22 9.53 15.00
N ASP A 29 22.66 9.63 16.19
CA ASP A 29 22.87 10.74 17.11
C ASP A 29 24.22 10.64 17.86
N SER A 30 24.48 11.57 18.77
CA SER A 30 25.71 11.60 19.59
C SER A 30 25.88 10.38 20.51
N HIS A 31 24.83 9.59 20.72
CA HIS A 31 24.85 8.37 21.52
C HIS A 31 24.96 7.11 20.65
N GLY A 32 25.08 7.27 19.32
CA GLY A 32 25.14 6.15 18.38
C GLY A 32 23.77 5.51 18.11
N LEU A 33 22.67 6.16 18.46
CA LEU A 33 21.31 5.66 18.24
C LEU A 33 20.73 6.23 16.94
N ALA A 34 19.87 5.47 16.27
CA ALA A 34 19.20 5.93 15.04
C ALA A 34 18.37 7.18 15.29
N THR A 35 18.53 8.20 14.45
CA THR A 35 17.85 9.50 14.63
C THR A 35 16.40 9.43 14.11
N PRO A 36 15.38 9.52 14.98
CA PRO A 36 13.98 9.50 14.55
C PRO A 36 13.58 10.83 13.92
N ILE A 37 12.60 10.78 13.01
CA ILE A 37 11.95 11.97 12.45
C ILE A 37 10.43 11.82 12.48
N THR A 38 9.73 12.95 12.48
CA THR A 38 8.26 12.98 12.50
C THR A 38 7.66 12.65 11.13
N ALA A 39 6.41 12.19 11.12
CA ALA A 39 5.67 11.89 9.89
C ALA A 39 5.53 13.11 8.93
N ASP A 40 5.61 14.31 9.49
CA ASP A 40 5.48 15.59 8.78
C ASP A 40 6.82 16.36 8.73
N ALA A 41 7.95 15.64 8.87
CA ALA A 41 9.29 16.24 8.83
C ALA A 41 9.55 17.01 7.53
N THR A 42 10.21 18.15 7.67
CA THR A 42 10.65 19.03 6.57
C THR A 42 12.09 18.71 6.14
N GLY A 43 12.56 19.40 5.10
CA GLY A 43 13.90 19.17 4.51
C GLY A 43 14.02 17.91 3.65
N LEU A 44 12.90 17.24 3.41
CA LEU A 44 12.76 16.08 2.52
C LEU A 44 12.10 16.51 1.21
N SER A 45 12.33 15.78 0.12
CA SER A 45 11.63 16.05 -1.15
C SER A 45 10.11 15.89 -1.04
N VAL A 46 9.66 15.04 -0.11
CA VAL A 46 8.27 14.88 0.30
C VAL A 46 8.21 14.39 1.75
N SER A 47 7.18 14.76 2.52
CA SER A 47 7.05 14.27 3.89
C SER A 47 6.69 12.77 3.94
N PRO A 48 7.12 12.03 4.98
CA PRO A 48 6.78 10.62 5.17
C PRO A 48 5.27 10.31 5.05
N ARG A 49 4.41 11.15 5.65
CA ARG A 49 2.96 11.00 5.57
C ARG A 49 2.44 11.14 4.14
N ARG A 50 2.99 12.09 3.37
CA ARG A 50 2.59 12.29 1.97
C ARG A 50 3.01 11.13 1.08
N VAL A 51 4.14 10.47 1.35
CA VAL A 51 4.53 9.23 0.65
C VAL A 51 3.54 8.12 0.91
N ALA A 52 3.19 7.87 2.18
CA ALA A 52 2.24 6.81 2.53
C ALA A 52 0.86 7.05 1.89
N ARG A 53 0.37 8.29 1.91
CA ARG A 53 -0.90 8.68 1.25
C ARG A 53 -0.83 8.54 -0.26
N ALA A 54 0.25 8.99 -0.88
CA ALA A 54 0.42 8.86 -2.32
C ALA A 54 0.45 7.38 -2.74
N HIS A 55 1.12 6.53 -1.96
CA HIS A 55 1.13 5.09 -2.22
C HIS A 55 -0.26 4.47 -2.07
N ALA A 56 -0.99 4.80 -1.01
CA ALA A 56 -2.38 4.35 -0.84
C ALA A 56 -3.27 4.75 -2.02
N SER A 57 -3.15 5.99 -2.50
CA SER A 57 -3.90 6.45 -3.68
C SER A 57 -3.51 5.73 -4.96
N ILE A 58 -2.23 5.37 -5.15
CA ILE A 58 -1.77 4.58 -6.31
C ILE A 58 -2.39 3.17 -6.30
N LEU A 59 -2.47 2.55 -5.13
CA LEU A 59 -3.03 1.19 -4.96
C LEU A 59 -4.56 1.17 -4.92
N SER A 60 -5.19 2.30 -4.64
CA SER A 60 -6.64 2.43 -4.68
C SER A 60 -7.16 2.32 -6.10
N LEU A 61 -8.31 1.68 -6.25
CA LEU A 61 -8.97 1.48 -7.53
C LEU A 61 -10.44 1.80 -7.39
N ASP A 62 -10.84 2.93 -7.99
CA ASP A 62 -12.24 3.23 -8.20
C ASP A 62 -12.68 2.62 -9.55
N PRO A 63 -13.72 1.75 -9.58
CA PRO A 63 -14.27 1.19 -10.82
C PRO A 63 -14.78 2.22 -11.82
N ARG A 64 -14.97 3.50 -11.40
CA ARG A 64 -15.50 4.59 -12.23
C ARG A 64 -14.45 5.63 -12.62
N ALA A 65 -13.25 5.59 -12.07
CA ALA A 65 -12.22 6.59 -12.36
C ALA A 65 -11.58 6.37 -13.75
N THR A 66 -11.60 7.41 -14.60
CA THR A 66 -10.83 7.46 -15.84
C THR A 66 -9.38 7.86 -15.52
N SER A 67 -8.49 6.88 -15.54
CA SER A 67 -7.23 6.85 -14.79
C SER A 67 -6.10 7.80 -15.20
N ALA A 68 -6.26 8.72 -16.15
CA ALA A 68 -5.09 9.39 -16.73
C ALA A 68 -4.59 10.63 -15.95
N GLN A 69 -5.45 11.30 -15.19
CA GLN A 69 -5.14 12.64 -14.67
C GLN A 69 -4.47 12.63 -13.28
N ASP A 70 -4.75 11.64 -12.43
CA ASP A 70 -4.17 11.57 -11.07
C ASP A 70 -2.84 10.80 -11.04
N ASP A 71 -2.66 9.82 -11.94
CA ASP A 71 -1.42 9.03 -12.06
C ASP A 71 -0.19 9.95 -12.27
N GLY A 72 -0.33 11.05 -13.01
CA GLY A 72 0.74 12.01 -13.26
C GLY A 72 1.16 12.87 -12.06
N LYS A 73 0.26 13.15 -11.11
CA LYS A 73 0.58 13.90 -9.88
C LYS A 73 1.26 12.99 -8.85
N LEU A 74 0.79 11.76 -8.72
CA LEU A 74 1.34 10.78 -7.78
C LEU A 74 2.70 10.25 -8.24
N ALA A 75 2.93 10.11 -9.55
CA ALA A 75 4.22 9.75 -10.13
C ALA A 75 5.33 10.79 -9.88
N ARG A 76 4.99 12.02 -9.44
CA ARG A 76 5.97 13.02 -8.98
C ARG A 76 6.41 12.80 -7.54
N ILE A 77 5.61 12.09 -6.73
CA ILE A 77 5.87 11.83 -5.31
C ILE A 77 6.58 10.50 -5.14
N VAL A 78 6.05 9.45 -5.77
CA VAL A 78 6.61 8.09 -5.67
C VAL A 78 7.05 7.63 -7.05
N GLY A 79 8.28 7.13 -7.14
CA GLY A 79 8.85 6.61 -8.37
C GLY A 79 8.17 5.31 -8.83
N PRO A 80 8.29 4.97 -10.13
CA PRO A 80 7.86 3.67 -10.64
C PRO A 80 8.67 2.55 -9.97
N ALA A 81 7.98 1.53 -9.50
CA ALA A 81 8.55 0.39 -8.82
C ALA A 81 7.60 -0.81 -8.87
N ALA A 82 8.10 -1.98 -8.47
CA ALA A 82 7.29 -3.20 -8.36
C ALA A 82 6.05 -3.00 -7.47
N TYR A 83 6.18 -2.22 -6.39
CA TYR A 83 5.11 -2.01 -5.43
C TYR A 83 4.19 -0.83 -5.78
N THR A 84 4.45 -0.09 -6.85
CA THR A 84 3.66 1.09 -7.24
C THR A 84 3.04 0.88 -8.61
N THR A 85 3.76 1.23 -9.68
CA THR A 85 3.25 1.17 -11.05
C THR A 85 2.94 -0.26 -11.51
N GLN A 86 3.77 -1.24 -11.14
CA GLN A 86 3.51 -2.64 -11.52
C GLN A 86 2.30 -3.20 -10.76
N ALA A 87 2.25 -3.04 -9.43
CA ALA A 87 1.12 -3.47 -8.61
C ALA A 87 -0.21 -2.86 -9.10
N ALA A 88 -0.22 -1.57 -9.43
CA ALA A 88 -1.39 -0.90 -9.99
C ALA A 88 -1.75 -1.46 -11.38
N ALA A 89 -0.76 -1.75 -12.24
CA ALA A 89 -1.00 -2.34 -13.56
C ALA A 89 -1.59 -3.75 -13.49
N ASP A 90 -1.06 -4.60 -12.60
CA ASP A 90 -1.53 -5.97 -12.36
C ASP A 90 -2.98 -5.95 -11.86
N THR A 91 -3.27 -5.07 -10.90
CA THR A 91 -4.62 -4.88 -10.36
C THR A 91 -5.60 -4.40 -11.43
N ARG A 92 -5.19 -3.46 -12.30
CA ARG A 92 -6.02 -3.02 -13.43
C ARG A 92 -6.20 -4.12 -14.47
N ALA A 93 -5.25 -5.04 -14.63
CA ALA A 93 -5.40 -6.21 -15.50
C ALA A 93 -6.46 -7.18 -14.93
N GLU A 94 -6.45 -7.41 -13.62
CA GLU A 94 -7.47 -8.21 -12.93
C GLU A 94 -8.87 -7.58 -13.08
N GLN A 95 -8.99 -6.27 -12.87
CA GLN A 95 -10.23 -5.55 -13.11
C GLN A 95 -10.71 -5.68 -14.57
N ARG A 96 -9.79 -5.58 -15.54
CA ARG A 96 -10.12 -5.77 -16.96
C ARG A 96 -10.64 -7.17 -17.26
N ALA A 97 -10.06 -8.21 -16.65
CA ALA A 97 -10.51 -9.59 -16.83
C ALA A 97 -11.92 -9.84 -16.27
N LEU A 98 -12.32 -9.07 -15.26
CA LEU A 98 -13.65 -9.13 -14.65
C LEU A 98 -14.71 -8.28 -15.38
N ARG A 99 -14.31 -7.40 -16.31
CA ARG A 99 -15.24 -6.47 -16.98
C ARG A 99 -16.40 -7.20 -17.63
N GLY A 100 -17.58 -6.58 -17.52
CA GLY A 100 -18.84 -7.14 -18.03
C GLY A 100 -19.43 -8.23 -17.15
N GLN A 101 -18.67 -8.83 -16.23
CA GLN A 101 -19.15 -9.85 -15.30
C GLN A 101 -19.19 -9.37 -13.85
N TRP A 102 -18.17 -8.65 -13.40
CA TRP A 102 -18.07 -8.17 -12.03
C TRP A 102 -17.53 -6.74 -12.02
N THR A 103 -17.95 -5.94 -11.04
CA THR A 103 -17.27 -4.70 -10.69
C THR A 103 -16.25 -4.99 -9.60
N MET A 104 -15.09 -4.36 -9.68
CA MET A 104 -14.00 -4.51 -8.71
C MET A 104 -13.55 -3.13 -8.25
N ALA A 105 -13.54 -2.92 -6.93
CA ALA A 105 -13.06 -1.73 -6.25
C ALA A 105 -12.04 -2.09 -5.18
N ILE A 106 -11.03 -1.23 -5.00
CA ILE A 106 -10.06 -1.37 -3.90
C ILE A 106 -9.97 -0.03 -3.18
N ASP A 107 -10.33 -0.04 -1.91
CA ASP A 107 -10.10 1.08 -1.00
C ASP A 107 -8.82 0.83 -0.21
N VAL A 108 -7.89 1.79 -0.19
CA VAL A 108 -6.64 1.70 0.57
C VAL A 108 -6.48 2.87 1.53
N ASP A 109 -6.33 2.55 2.81
CA ASP A 109 -6.14 3.51 3.88
C ASP A 109 -4.76 3.39 4.51
N VAL A 110 -4.17 4.53 4.87
CA VAL A 110 -2.92 4.56 5.66
C VAL A 110 -3.24 4.30 7.12
N ALA A 111 -2.56 3.32 7.73
CA ALA A 111 -2.68 3.09 9.17
C ALA A 111 -2.12 4.30 9.97
N PRO A 112 -2.63 4.58 11.18
CA PRO A 112 -2.18 5.74 11.96
C PRO A 112 -0.68 5.73 12.29
N THR A 113 -0.10 4.54 12.41
CA THR A 113 1.28 4.34 12.84
C THR A 113 2.24 4.40 11.66
N LEU A 114 3.27 5.25 11.79
CA LEU A 114 4.36 5.41 10.85
C LEU A 114 5.66 5.62 11.63
N TYR A 115 6.72 4.95 11.22
CA TYR A 115 8.06 5.08 11.79
C TYR A 115 9.00 5.65 10.73
N ALA A 116 9.80 6.65 11.09
CA ALA A 116 10.72 7.28 10.16
C ALA A 116 12.05 7.60 10.83
N LEU A 117 13.14 7.35 10.10
CA LEU A 117 14.52 7.59 10.52
C LEU A 117 15.22 8.50 9.51
N ARG A 118 16.05 9.41 9.99
CA ARG A 118 16.93 10.25 9.15
C ARG A 118 18.02 9.39 8.52
N THR A 119 18.37 9.68 7.27
CA THR A 119 19.54 9.06 6.60
C THR A 119 20.74 10.01 6.64
N HIS A 120 21.95 9.46 6.50
CA HIS A 120 23.21 10.22 6.58
C HIS A 120 23.31 11.35 5.54
N ASP A 121 22.68 11.17 4.38
CA ASP A 121 22.62 12.17 3.30
C ASP A 121 21.52 13.23 3.51
N GLY A 122 20.81 13.20 4.65
CA GLY A 122 19.74 14.13 4.96
C GLY A 122 18.34 13.70 4.51
N GLY A 123 18.20 12.57 3.81
CA GLY A 123 16.93 11.95 3.45
C GLY A 123 16.22 11.23 4.61
N ALA A 124 15.38 10.25 4.31
CA ALA A 124 14.71 9.42 5.30
C ALA A 124 14.45 7.98 4.84
N VAL A 125 14.38 7.05 5.78
CA VAL A 125 13.76 5.74 5.61
C VAL A 125 12.49 5.67 6.44
N VAL A 126 11.40 5.21 5.83
CA VAL A 126 10.06 5.25 6.44
C VAL A 126 9.40 3.88 6.35
N TRP A 127 8.88 3.39 7.48
CA TRP A 127 7.99 2.25 7.57
C TRP A 127 6.57 2.71 7.86
N TYR A 128 5.61 2.26 7.06
CA TYR A 128 4.20 2.58 7.22
C TYR A 128 3.35 1.37 6.86
N ALA A 129 2.15 1.31 7.39
CA ALA A 129 1.20 0.25 7.08
C ALA A 129 0.04 0.79 6.24
N LEU A 130 -0.43 -0.02 5.31
CA LEU A 130 -1.66 0.20 4.55
C LEU A 130 -2.68 -0.88 4.91
N ARG A 131 -3.95 -0.51 4.88
CA ARG A 131 -5.10 -1.40 5.03
C ARG A 131 -5.89 -1.35 3.73
N GLU A 132 -6.21 -2.51 3.20
CA GLU A 132 -6.87 -2.64 1.92
C GLU A 132 -8.21 -3.34 2.09
N ARG A 133 -9.19 -2.89 1.33
CA ARG A 133 -10.48 -3.54 1.18
C ARG A 133 -10.76 -3.71 -0.31
N LEU A 134 -10.67 -4.95 -0.76
CA LEU A 134 -11.12 -5.36 -2.08
C LEU A 134 -12.61 -5.69 -1.99
N ILE A 135 -13.41 -5.08 -2.86
CA ILE A 135 -14.83 -5.34 -3.01
C ILE A 135 -15.08 -5.78 -4.45
N VAL A 136 -15.75 -6.92 -4.61
CA VAL A 136 -16.20 -7.42 -5.91
C VAL A 136 -17.71 -7.66 -5.87
N CYS A 137 -18.42 -7.17 -6.89
CA CYS A 137 -19.87 -7.25 -6.99
C CYS A 137 -20.26 -7.80 -8.36
N SER A 138 -21.22 -8.71 -8.38
CA SER A 138 -21.72 -9.38 -9.57
C SER A 138 -22.55 -8.42 -10.40
N LEU A 139 -22.33 -8.41 -11.71
CA LEU A 139 -23.31 -7.90 -12.66
C LEU A 139 -24.37 -8.99 -12.87
N THR A 140 -25.61 -8.68 -13.25
CA THR A 140 -26.72 -9.65 -13.27
C THR A 140 -26.41 -10.96 -14.05
N ASN A 141 -26.77 -12.13 -13.49
CA ASN A 141 -26.67 -13.47 -14.09
C ASN A 141 -25.25 -13.87 -14.53
N ARG A 142 -24.27 -13.78 -13.63
CA ARG A 142 -22.86 -14.07 -13.94
C ARG A 142 -22.36 -15.34 -13.26
N GLN A 143 -21.29 -15.88 -13.84
CA GLN A 143 -20.63 -17.05 -13.27
C GLN A 143 -20.05 -16.68 -11.90
N PRO A 144 -20.16 -17.58 -10.90
CA PRO A 144 -19.58 -17.34 -9.61
C PRO A 144 -18.06 -17.22 -9.70
N ILE A 145 -17.48 -16.43 -8.81
CA ILE A 145 -16.03 -16.28 -8.69
C ILE A 145 -15.50 -17.10 -7.53
N SER A 146 -14.22 -17.46 -7.62
CA SER A 146 -13.45 -18.04 -6.54
C SER A 146 -12.14 -17.28 -6.39
N PHE A 147 -11.59 -17.30 -5.18
CA PHE A 147 -10.24 -16.80 -4.93
C PHE A 147 -9.25 -17.95 -5.06
N ASN A 148 -8.36 -17.87 -6.03
CA ASN A 148 -7.44 -18.96 -6.37
C ASN A 148 -5.98 -18.75 -5.91
N ARG A 149 -5.65 -17.56 -5.37
CA ARG A 149 -4.32 -17.34 -4.78
C ARG A 149 -4.24 -18.09 -3.45
N PRO A 150 -3.12 -18.75 -3.10
CA PRO A 150 -3.07 -19.64 -1.93
C PRO A 150 -3.61 -19.03 -0.63
N SER A 151 -3.27 -17.78 -0.32
CA SER A 151 -3.73 -17.08 0.89
C SER A 151 -5.23 -16.78 0.87
N THR A 152 -5.78 -16.29 -0.24
CA THR A 152 -7.21 -15.98 -0.37
C THR A 152 -8.07 -17.22 -0.57
N ALA A 153 -7.53 -18.28 -1.20
CA ALA A 153 -8.15 -19.60 -1.30
C ALA A 153 -8.32 -20.25 0.08
N ALA A 154 -7.27 -20.20 0.91
CA ALA A 154 -7.32 -20.70 2.28
C ALA A 154 -8.33 -19.92 3.13
N LEU A 155 -8.34 -18.59 3.05
CA LEU A 155 -9.27 -17.73 3.81
C LEU A 155 -10.72 -17.86 3.34
N SER A 156 -10.94 -18.03 2.04
CA SER A 156 -12.28 -18.30 1.49
C SER A 156 -12.74 -19.74 1.70
N LYS A 157 -11.84 -20.65 2.12
CA LYS A 157 -12.13 -22.08 2.30
C LYS A 157 -12.70 -22.74 1.03
N GLY A 158 -12.23 -22.31 -0.14
CA GLY A 158 -12.71 -22.81 -1.44
C GLY A 158 -14.13 -22.41 -1.81
N ARG A 159 -14.73 -21.44 -1.11
CA ARG A 159 -16.09 -20.96 -1.40
C ARG A 159 -16.19 -20.29 -2.77
N LEU A 160 -17.33 -20.50 -3.41
CA LEU A 160 -17.80 -19.75 -4.56
C LEU A 160 -18.64 -18.55 -4.11
N PHE A 161 -18.49 -17.42 -4.77
CA PHE A 161 -19.24 -16.19 -4.51
C PHE A 161 -20.11 -15.86 -5.72
N HIS A 162 -21.41 -15.68 -5.49
CA HIS A 162 -22.40 -15.49 -6.55
C HIS A 162 -22.82 -14.03 -6.76
N GLU A 163 -22.91 -13.27 -5.67
CA GLU A 163 -23.41 -11.90 -5.69
C GLU A 163 -22.31 -10.90 -5.36
N GLN A 164 -21.53 -11.17 -4.32
CA GLN A 164 -20.50 -10.26 -3.85
C GLN A 164 -19.44 -11.00 -3.04
N ALA A 165 -18.25 -10.40 -2.97
CA ALA A 165 -17.23 -10.78 -2.01
C ALA A 165 -16.43 -9.55 -1.56
N MET A 166 -15.92 -9.63 -0.34
CA MET A 166 -15.01 -8.67 0.24
C MET A 166 -13.78 -9.40 0.74
N ALA A 167 -12.60 -8.89 0.40
CA ALA A 167 -11.35 -9.31 1.02
C ALA A 167 -10.72 -8.13 1.75
N LYS A 168 -10.23 -8.38 2.97
CA LYS A 168 -9.41 -7.41 3.72
C LYS A 168 -7.96 -7.85 3.66
N ALA A 169 -7.07 -6.90 3.43
CA ALA A 169 -5.64 -7.13 3.52
C ALA A 169 -4.97 -6.01 4.32
N ALA A 170 -3.76 -6.29 4.78
CA ALA A 170 -2.89 -5.28 5.36
C ALA A 170 -1.46 -5.54 4.90
N GLY A 171 -0.71 -4.46 4.73
CA GLY A 171 0.70 -4.56 4.40
C GLY A 171 1.54 -3.53 5.16
N TRP A 172 2.78 -3.91 5.45
CA TRP A 172 3.83 -3.01 5.88
C TRP A 172 4.73 -2.71 4.69
N TYR A 173 5.10 -1.45 4.52
CA TYR A 173 5.93 -0.99 3.43
C TYR A 173 7.13 -0.22 3.98
N VAL A 174 8.25 -0.30 3.28
CA VAL A 174 9.44 0.51 3.55
C VAL A 174 9.74 1.38 2.34
N ALA A 175 9.98 2.66 2.58
CA ALA A 175 10.33 3.63 1.54
C ALA A 175 11.60 4.41 1.89
N ALA A 176 12.40 4.74 0.87
CA ALA A 176 13.44 5.76 0.95
C ALA A 176 12.91 7.09 0.40
N ILE A 177 13.22 8.18 1.10
CA ILE A 177 12.84 9.54 0.74
C ILE A 177 14.12 10.38 0.62
N PRO A 178 14.39 10.98 -0.54
CA PRO A 178 15.55 11.85 -0.73
C PRO A 178 15.47 13.16 0.08
N PRO A 179 16.61 13.81 0.38
CA PRO A 179 16.61 15.18 0.89
C PRO A 179 16.04 16.16 -0.15
N ALA A 180 15.51 17.29 0.32
CA ALA A 180 14.86 18.30 -0.54
C ALA A 180 15.77 18.88 -1.63
N SER A 181 17.09 18.84 -1.42
CA SER A 181 18.10 19.28 -2.39
C SER A 181 18.32 18.31 -3.57
N SER A 182 17.67 17.14 -3.57
CA SER A 182 17.85 16.13 -4.61
C SER A 182 17.16 16.51 -5.92
N SER A 183 17.84 16.31 -7.05
CA SER A 183 17.35 16.69 -8.38
C SER A 183 16.03 15.97 -8.77
N PRO A 184 15.04 16.66 -9.39
CA PRO A 184 13.71 16.10 -9.69
C PRO A 184 13.65 14.94 -10.70
N THR A 185 14.73 14.68 -11.45
CA THR A 185 14.65 13.92 -12.71
C THR A 185 15.02 12.44 -12.63
N ALA A 186 15.50 11.93 -11.50
CA ALA A 186 15.60 10.47 -11.27
C ALA A 186 15.68 10.09 -9.78
N ASN A 187 16.36 10.91 -8.98
CA ASN A 187 16.66 10.63 -7.57
C ASN A 187 15.89 11.51 -6.57
N GLY A 188 14.96 12.36 -7.03
CA GLY A 188 14.20 13.28 -6.17
C GLY A 188 12.88 12.70 -5.62
N ARG A 189 12.49 11.50 -6.07
CA ARG A 189 11.21 10.88 -5.69
C ARG A 189 11.41 9.85 -4.59
N ALA A 190 10.35 9.59 -3.81
CA ALA A 190 10.37 8.49 -2.87
C ALA A 190 10.34 7.14 -3.61
N THR A 191 11.05 6.14 -3.09
CA THR A 191 11.11 4.80 -3.66
C THR A 191 10.61 3.78 -2.64
N ILE A 192 9.64 2.96 -3.01
CA ILE A 192 9.16 1.85 -2.17
C ILE A 192 10.13 0.67 -2.37
N LEU A 193 10.88 0.32 -1.32
CA LEU A 193 11.98 -0.64 -1.38
C LEU A 193 11.52 -2.08 -1.11
N GLY A 194 10.41 -2.24 -0.40
CA GLY A 194 9.96 -3.52 0.08
C GLY A 194 8.61 -3.44 0.76
N ASP A 195 8.03 -4.61 0.93
CA ASP A 195 6.78 -4.79 1.63
C ASP A 195 6.73 -6.12 2.40
N TRP A 196 5.71 -6.25 3.23
CA TRP A 196 5.11 -7.49 3.65
C TRP A 196 3.60 -7.28 3.50
N HIS A 197 2.90 -8.17 2.82
CA HIS A 197 1.46 -8.03 2.57
C HIS A 197 0.74 -9.34 2.86
N SER A 198 -0.45 -9.26 3.45
CA SER A 198 -1.25 -10.44 3.74
C SER A 198 -2.74 -10.13 3.72
N TYR A 199 -3.50 -11.11 3.23
CA TYR A 199 -4.95 -11.13 3.38
C TYR A 199 -5.32 -11.57 4.80
N LEU A 200 -6.30 -10.88 5.39
CA LEU A 200 -6.75 -11.09 6.77
C LEU A 200 -8.10 -11.81 6.81
N SER A 201 -8.96 -11.59 5.82
CA SER A 201 -10.27 -12.21 5.74
C SER A 201 -10.83 -12.17 4.33
N VAL A 202 -11.67 -13.15 3.98
CA VAL A 202 -12.54 -13.13 2.80
C VAL A 202 -13.97 -13.43 3.26
N THR A 203 -14.93 -12.60 2.89
CA THR A 203 -16.34 -12.71 3.29
C THR A 203 -17.27 -12.43 2.11
N ASP A 204 -18.50 -12.91 2.18
CA ASP A 204 -19.62 -12.58 1.29
C ASP A 204 -20.46 -11.39 1.79
N THR A 205 -20.14 -10.89 2.99
CA THR A 205 -20.82 -9.75 3.60
C THR A 205 -19.98 -8.49 3.39
N ILE A 206 -20.60 -7.45 2.81
CA ILE A 206 -20.02 -6.11 2.70
C ILE A 206 -20.83 -5.19 3.63
N PRO A 207 -20.19 -4.46 4.57
CA PRO A 207 -20.89 -3.48 5.40
C PRO A 207 -21.54 -2.40 4.52
N ASP A 208 -22.81 -2.09 4.82
CA ASP A 208 -23.71 -1.08 4.23
C ASP A 208 -23.26 -0.42 2.91
N GLY A 209 -23.94 -0.80 1.82
CA GLY A 209 -23.92 -0.03 0.57
C GLY A 209 -22.78 -0.34 -0.40
N GLY A 210 -21.86 -1.26 -0.08
CA GLY A 210 -20.64 -1.43 -0.87
C GLY A 210 -20.80 -2.01 -2.28
N CYS A 211 -21.91 -2.70 -2.58
CA CYS A 211 -22.30 -3.08 -3.94
C CYS A 211 -23.44 -2.23 -4.51
N THR A 212 -23.97 -1.28 -3.73
CA THR A 212 -25.02 -0.37 -4.17
C THR A 212 -24.35 0.78 -4.93
N PRO A 213 -24.87 1.22 -6.08
CA PRO A 213 -24.34 2.39 -6.75
C PRO A 213 -24.44 3.59 -5.80
N ARG A 214 -23.32 4.19 -5.38
CA ARG A 214 -23.36 5.57 -4.86
C ARG A 214 -23.97 6.42 -5.97
N GLN A 215 -25.18 6.91 -5.75
CA GLN A 215 -25.78 7.94 -6.58
C GLN A 215 -24.93 9.20 -6.39
N GLY A 216 -24.41 9.72 -7.50
CA GLY A 216 -23.80 11.05 -7.54
C GLY A 216 -24.87 12.12 -7.64
#